data_AF-A0A2M9LLQ0-F1
#
_entry.id   AF-A0A2M9LLQ0-F1
#
_cell.length_a   1.000
_cell.length_b   1.000
_cell.length_c   1.000
_cell.angle_alpha   90.00
_cell.angle_beta   90.00
_cell.angle_gamma   90.00
#
_symmetry.space_group_name_H-M   'P 1'
#
loop_
_entity.id
_entity.type
_entity.pdbx_description
1 polymer ?
#
loop_
_entity_poly.entity_id
_entity_poly.type
_entity_poly.pdbx_seq_one_letter_code
_entity_poly.pdbx_strand_id
1 'polypeptide(L)'
;MAALTPPTSTRVEFLSLVEAVLAWEPQGPGVPDRDTVRDAVDQFTAHGRDLAAQLRALLGSCPTSSPQVACARATLREADWRLPLPPPLALPQAVLRAQNLGRLIEALHRAADLIQAEQTGATGRQAHPRACLPEDFT
;
A
#
# COMPACT_ATOMS: atom_id res chain seq x y z
N MET A 1 -5.78 3.85 33.29
CA MET A 1 -5.17 4.55 32.14
C MET A 1 -5.70 3.88 30.88
N ALA A 2 -6.62 4.52 30.17
CA ALA A 2 -7.23 3.96 28.96
C ALA A 2 -6.26 4.13 27.79
N ALA A 3 -5.92 3.03 27.12
CA ALA A 3 -5.19 3.05 25.86
C ALA A 3 -6.10 3.68 24.79
N LEU A 4 -5.75 4.88 24.35
CA LEU A 4 -6.29 5.48 23.14
C LEU A 4 -5.59 4.80 21.95
N THR A 5 -6.03 3.60 21.58
CA THR A 5 -5.84 3.13 20.21
C THR A 5 -6.62 4.10 19.31
N PRO A 6 -5.97 4.82 18.38
CA PRO A 6 -6.72 5.58 17.40
C PRO A 6 -7.60 4.61 16.60
N PRO A 7 -8.74 5.08 16.06
CA PRO A 7 -9.49 4.26 15.12
C PRO A 7 -8.54 3.89 13.98
N THR A 8 -8.40 2.59 13.70
CA THR A 8 -7.88 2.13 12.41
C THR A 8 -8.82 2.70 11.36
N SER A 9 -8.50 3.88 10.81
CA SER A 9 -9.33 4.55 9.82
C SER A 9 -9.58 3.58 8.68
N THR A 10 -10.82 3.55 8.20
CA THR A 10 -11.20 2.63 7.14
C THR A 10 -10.42 2.97 5.87
N ARG A 11 -10.23 1.97 4.98
CA ARG A 11 -9.55 2.19 3.69
C ARG A 11 -10.16 3.35 2.91
N VAL A 12 -11.48 3.53 2.98
CA VAL A 12 -12.21 4.62 2.32
C VAL A 12 -11.79 5.97 2.89
N GLU A 13 -11.76 6.12 4.22
CA GLU A 13 -11.31 7.35 4.89
C GLU A 13 -9.86 7.70 4.51
N PHE A 14 -8.98 6.70 4.45
CA PHE A 14 -7.59 6.91 4.04
C PHE A 14 -7.47 7.35 2.58
N LEU A 15 -8.27 6.78 1.67
CA LEU A 15 -8.25 7.21 0.28
C LEU A 15 -8.81 8.62 0.11
N SER A 16 -9.84 9.00 0.87
CA SER A 16 -10.32 10.40 0.90
C SER A 16 -9.26 11.38 1.41
N LEU A 17 -8.45 10.98 2.42
CA LEU A 17 -7.31 11.79 2.86
C LEU A 17 -6.23 11.90 1.76
N VAL A 18 -5.94 10.81 1.04
CA VAL A 18 -5.02 10.84 -0.11
C VAL A 18 -5.51 11.82 -1.18
N GLU A 19 -6.79 11.75 -1.56
CA GLU A 19 -7.39 12.67 -2.52
C GLU A 19 -7.26 14.14 -2.08
N ALA A 20 -7.57 14.42 -0.81
CA ALA A 20 -7.43 15.75 -0.24
C ALA A 20 -5.97 16.27 -0.31
N VAL A 21 -5.00 15.43 0.05
CA VAL A 21 -3.57 15.81 0.00
C VAL A 21 -3.08 16.02 -1.43
N LEU A 22 -3.54 15.19 -2.38
CA LEU A 22 -3.18 15.34 -3.80
C LEU A 22 -3.72 16.64 -4.41
N ALA A 23 -4.79 17.21 -3.85
CA ALA A 23 -5.34 18.49 -4.27
C ALA A 23 -4.59 19.71 -3.71
N TRP A 24 -3.66 19.54 -2.77
CA TRP A 24 -2.90 20.66 -2.20
C TRP A 24 -2.01 21.35 -3.24
N GLU A 25 -2.01 22.67 -3.25
CA GLU A 25 -1.09 23.48 -4.06
C GLU A 25 0.17 23.78 -3.24
N PRO A 26 1.38 23.32 -3.61
CA PRO A 26 2.58 23.50 -2.78
C PRO A 26 3.04 24.96 -2.59
N GLN A 27 2.58 25.87 -3.43
CA GLN A 27 2.97 27.30 -3.42
C GLN A 27 1.75 28.23 -3.56
N GLY A 28 0.53 27.71 -3.35
CA GLY A 28 -0.71 28.46 -3.53
C GLY A 28 -1.21 29.15 -2.25
N PRO A 29 -2.21 30.03 -2.35
CA PRO A 29 -2.87 30.62 -1.19
C PRO A 29 -3.63 29.60 -0.33
N GLY A 30 -3.88 28.39 -0.87
CA GLY A 30 -4.51 27.26 -0.19
C GLY A 30 -3.53 26.24 0.40
N VAL A 31 -2.24 26.58 0.58
CA VAL A 31 -1.28 25.71 1.26
C VAL A 31 -1.77 25.45 2.70
N PRO A 32 -1.91 24.18 3.12
CA PRO A 32 -2.25 23.87 4.50
C PRO A 32 -1.15 24.32 5.46
N ASP A 33 -1.52 24.58 6.71
CA ASP A 33 -0.55 24.92 7.74
C ASP A 33 0.45 23.76 8.00
N ARG A 34 1.56 24.10 8.66
CA ARG A 34 2.66 23.15 8.92
C ARG A 34 2.21 21.94 9.73
N ASP A 35 1.30 22.11 10.68
CA ASP A 35 0.85 21.03 11.55
C ASP A 35 -0.05 20.06 10.76
N THR A 36 -0.98 20.59 9.96
CA THR A 36 -1.81 19.78 9.03
C THR A 36 -0.95 18.96 8.06
N VAL A 37 0.09 19.55 7.48
CA VAL A 37 1.01 18.82 6.58
C VAL A 37 1.79 17.74 7.33
N ARG A 38 2.28 18.04 8.55
CA ARG A 38 2.99 17.07 9.38
C ARG A 38 2.09 15.89 9.74
N ASP A 39 0.88 16.16 10.19
CA ASP A 39 -0.08 15.13 10.58
C ASP A 39 -0.44 14.20 9.41
N ALA A 40 -0.57 14.74 8.20
CA ALA A 40 -0.76 13.94 6.99
C ALA A 40 0.45 13.05 6.66
N VAL A 41 1.67 13.59 6.78
CA VAL A 41 2.91 12.81 6.57
C VAL A 41 3.03 11.68 7.59
N ASP A 42 2.72 11.94 8.86
CA ASP A 42 2.80 10.95 9.93
C ASP A 42 1.76 9.84 9.74
N GLN A 43 0.52 10.21 9.43
CA GLN A 43 -0.55 9.25 9.11
C GLN A 43 -0.20 8.39 7.89
N PHE A 44 0.30 9.00 6.83
CA PHE A 44 0.71 8.26 5.63
C PHE A 44 1.91 7.36 5.86
N THR A 45 2.85 7.78 6.70
CA THR A 45 4.02 6.97 7.03
C THR A 45 3.62 5.75 7.87
N ALA A 46 2.76 5.94 8.88
CA ALA A 46 2.25 4.84 9.71
C ALA A 46 1.46 3.85 8.86
N HIS A 47 0.46 4.32 8.11
CA HIS A 47 -0.37 3.48 7.26
C HIS A 47 0.43 2.78 6.15
N GLY A 48 1.37 3.49 5.53
CA GLY A 48 2.25 2.92 4.51
C GLY A 48 3.12 1.78 5.05
N ARG A 49 3.59 1.86 6.31
CA ARG A 49 4.33 0.77 6.95
C ARG A 49 3.46 -0.45 7.18
N ASP A 50 2.23 -0.25 7.63
CA ASP A 50 1.28 -1.34 7.84
C ASP A 50 0.93 -2.04 6.52
N LEU A 51 0.69 -1.28 5.45
CA LEU A 51 0.48 -1.83 4.11
C LEU A 51 1.71 -2.57 3.58
N ALA A 52 2.91 -2.02 3.77
CA ALA A 52 4.15 -2.67 3.35
C ALA A 52 4.38 -3.99 4.11
N ALA A 53 4.03 -4.06 5.40
CA ALA A 53 4.08 -5.30 6.18
C ALA A 53 3.06 -6.34 5.67
N GLN A 54 1.82 -5.92 5.40
CA GLN A 54 0.79 -6.78 4.82
C GLN A 54 1.20 -7.31 3.44
N LEU A 55 1.71 -6.44 2.56
CA LEU A 55 2.16 -6.83 1.23
C LEU A 55 3.34 -7.81 1.28
N ARG A 56 4.27 -7.66 2.24
CA ARG A 56 5.33 -8.64 2.48
C ARG A 56 4.78 -10.01 2.85
N ALA A 57 3.80 -10.05 3.75
CA ALA A 57 3.16 -11.30 4.16
C ALA A 57 2.50 -11.99 2.96
N LEU A 58 1.76 -11.24 2.14
CA LEU A 58 1.13 -11.75 0.91
C LEU A 58 2.17 -12.25 -0.10
N LEU A 59 3.26 -11.53 -0.31
CA LEU A 59 4.32 -11.93 -1.23
C LEU A 59 5.10 -13.16 -0.75
N GLY A 60 5.13 -13.41 0.57
CA GLY A 60 5.73 -14.60 1.16
C GLY A 60 4.98 -15.89 0.83
N SER A 61 3.69 -15.81 0.50
CA SER A 61 2.85 -16.97 0.11
C SER A 61 2.68 -17.15 -1.40
N CYS A 62 3.26 -16.28 -2.23
CA CYS A 62 3.11 -16.32 -3.69
C CYS A 62 4.29 -17.00 -4.42
N PRO A 63 4.02 -17.79 -5.48
CA PRO A 63 5.06 -18.27 -6.39
C PRO A 63 5.73 -17.10 -7.15
N THR A 64 7.06 -17.15 -7.27
CA THR A 64 7.91 -16.00 -7.59
C THR A 64 7.89 -15.53 -9.05
N SER A 65 7.25 -16.28 -9.97
CA SER A 65 7.38 -16.10 -11.42
C SER A 65 6.33 -15.20 -12.08
N SER A 66 5.44 -14.58 -11.30
CA SER A 66 4.37 -13.73 -11.82
C SER A 66 4.81 -12.26 -12.04
N PRO A 67 4.40 -11.61 -13.15
CA PRO A 67 4.68 -10.19 -13.36
C PRO A 67 4.00 -9.29 -12.33
N GLN A 68 2.85 -9.71 -11.77
CA GLN A 68 2.19 -9.01 -10.67
C GLN A 68 3.05 -9.06 -9.40
N VAL A 69 3.63 -10.22 -9.09
CA VAL A 69 4.60 -10.38 -7.98
C VAL A 69 5.82 -9.49 -8.16
N ALA A 70 6.35 -9.38 -9.38
CA ALA A 70 7.47 -8.48 -9.67
C ALA A 70 7.11 -6.99 -9.43
N CYS A 71 5.94 -6.55 -9.90
CA CYS A 71 5.44 -5.19 -9.70
C CYS A 71 5.21 -4.86 -8.21
N ALA A 72 4.61 -5.79 -7.47
CA ALA A 72 4.40 -5.65 -6.04
C ALA A 72 5.72 -5.56 -5.26
N ARG A 73 6.75 -6.36 -5.63
CA ARG A 73 8.10 -6.25 -5.05
C ARG A 73 8.77 -4.92 -5.35
N ALA A 74 8.60 -4.37 -6.55
CA ALA A 74 9.12 -3.04 -6.88
C ALA A 74 8.46 -1.94 -6.03
N THR A 75 7.12 -2.02 -5.87
CA THR A 75 6.37 -1.10 -5.01
C THR A 75 6.82 -1.18 -3.55
N LEU A 76 7.07 -2.38 -3.05
CA LEU A 76 7.59 -2.60 -1.70
C LEU A 76 8.99 -2.00 -1.51
N ARG A 77 9.90 -2.16 -2.50
CA ARG A 77 11.23 -1.52 -2.44
C ARG A 77 11.13 0.00 -2.37
N GLU A 78 10.21 0.59 -3.11
CA GLU A 78 9.97 2.03 -3.07
C GLU A 78 9.46 2.46 -1.69
N ALA A 79 8.57 1.67 -1.08
CA ALA A 79 8.08 1.91 0.27
C ALA A 79 9.22 1.86 1.29
N ASP A 80 10.11 0.88 1.19
CA ASP A 80 11.26 0.72 2.09
C ASP A 80 12.25 1.86 1.99
N TRP A 81 12.40 2.43 0.80
CA TRP A 81 13.25 3.58 0.60
C TRP A 81 12.60 4.88 1.07
N ARG A 82 11.30 5.06 0.79
CA ARG A 82 10.61 6.32 1.04
C ARG A 82 10.11 6.49 2.46
N LEU A 83 9.45 5.49 3.06
CA LEU A 83 8.80 5.62 4.36
C LEU A 83 9.72 6.01 5.55
N PRO A 84 11.02 5.64 5.60
CA PRO A 84 11.88 6.06 6.72
C PRO A 84 12.43 7.48 6.58
N LEU A 85 12.26 8.15 5.42
CA LEU A 85 12.82 9.47 5.21
C LEU A 85 12.16 10.52 6.12
N PRO A 86 12.94 11.36 6.80
CA PRO A 86 12.39 12.42 7.65
C PRO A 86 11.64 13.46 6.82
N PRO A 87 10.64 14.15 7.41
CA PRO A 87 9.95 15.24 6.75
C PRO A 87 10.91 16.40 6.47
N PRO A 88 10.84 17.04 5.29
CA PRO A 88 11.64 18.21 4.98
C PRO A 88 11.23 19.43 5.82
N LEU A 89 12.18 20.34 6.07
CA LEU A 89 11.96 21.51 6.94
C LEU A 89 11.13 22.62 6.27
N ALA A 90 11.17 22.72 4.94
CA ALA A 90 10.46 23.73 4.17
C ALA A 90 9.04 23.26 3.81
N LEU A 91 8.04 24.12 4.05
CA LEU A 91 6.63 23.76 3.88
C LEU A 91 6.27 23.30 2.45
N PRO A 92 6.71 23.96 1.37
CA PRO A 92 6.42 23.48 0.01
C PRO A 92 6.98 22.07 -0.27
N GLN A 93 8.16 21.77 0.27
CA GLN A 93 8.75 20.44 0.16
C GLN A 93 7.99 19.41 1.00
N ALA A 94 7.47 19.81 2.16
CA ALA A 94 6.66 18.94 3.02
C ALA A 94 5.31 18.59 2.38
N VAL A 95 4.68 19.53 1.68
CA VAL A 95 3.48 19.28 0.86
C VAL A 95 3.78 18.26 -0.25
N LEU A 96 4.85 18.49 -1.03
CA LEU A 96 5.26 17.55 -2.08
C LEU A 96 5.59 16.16 -1.50
N ARG A 97 6.17 16.11 -0.30
CA ARG A 97 6.43 14.87 0.41
C ARG A 97 5.14 14.15 0.78
N ALA A 98 4.15 14.86 1.35
CA ALA A 98 2.84 14.29 1.67
C ALA A 98 2.15 13.73 0.41
N GLN A 99 2.19 14.46 -0.71
CA GLN A 99 1.64 14.01 -1.99
C GLN A 99 2.33 12.74 -2.52
N ASN A 100 3.65 12.71 -2.45
CA ASN A 100 4.43 11.54 -2.88
C ASN A 100 4.15 10.31 -2.01
N LEU A 101 3.91 10.50 -0.71
CA LEU A 101 3.47 9.42 0.17
C LEU A 101 2.03 8.98 -0.14
N GLY A 102 1.13 9.92 -0.46
CA GLY A 102 -0.24 9.59 -0.90
C GLY A 102 -0.25 8.69 -2.14
N ARG A 103 0.53 9.04 -3.17
CA ARG A 103 0.69 8.20 -4.39
C ARG A 103 1.26 6.81 -4.08
N LEU A 104 2.20 6.74 -3.14
CA LEU A 104 2.79 5.47 -2.70
C LEU A 104 1.74 4.60 -1.99
N ILE A 105 0.88 5.18 -1.15
CA ILE A 105 -0.20 4.46 -0.47
C ILE A 105 -1.19 3.87 -1.47
N GLU A 106 -1.59 4.63 -2.49
CA GLU A 106 -2.45 4.07 -3.55
C GLU A 106 -1.77 2.90 -4.27
N ALA A 107 -0.47 3.04 -4.58
CA ALA A 107 0.28 1.99 -5.23
C ALA A 107 0.37 0.73 -4.37
N LEU A 108 0.58 0.88 -3.05
CA LEU A 108 0.59 -0.24 -2.10
C LEU A 108 -0.77 -0.93 -2.00
N HIS A 109 -1.86 -0.18 -1.93
CA HIS A 109 -3.22 -0.74 -1.96
C HIS A 109 -3.48 -1.51 -3.25
N ARG A 110 -3.18 -0.91 -4.42
CA ARG A 110 -3.33 -1.59 -5.72
C ARG A 110 -2.48 -2.86 -5.81
N ALA A 111 -1.25 -2.82 -5.31
CA ALA A 111 -0.37 -3.99 -5.29
C ALA A 111 -0.93 -5.10 -4.39
N ALA A 112 -1.46 -4.77 -3.21
CA ALA A 112 -2.08 -5.74 -2.31
C ALA A 112 -3.31 -6.40 -2.96
N ASP A 113 -4.20 -5.61 -3.58
CA ASP A 113 -5.38 -6.12 -4.27
C ASP A 113 -5.00 -7.09 -5.40
N LEU A 114 -4.00 -6.73 -6.22
CA LEU A 114 -3.54 -7.56 -7.33
C LEU A 114 -3.02 -8.92 -6.84
N ILE A 115 -2.24 -8.93 -5.76
CA ILE A 115 -1.69 -10.16 -5.20
C ILE A 115 -2.78 -11.01 -4.55
N GLN A 116 -3.72 -10.41 -3.82
CA GLN A 116 -4.87 -11.14 -3.26
C GLN A 116 -5.74 -11.76 -4.35
N ALA A 117 -5.99 -11.04 -5.45
CA ALA A 117 -6.72 -11.56 -6.59
C ALA A 117 -5.97 -12.73 -7.26
N GLU A 118 -4.65 -12.65 -7.38
CA GLU A 118 -3.82 -13.73 -7.90
C GLU A 118 -3.91 -14.99 -7.02
N GLN A 119 -3.84 -14.85 -5.69
CA GLN A 119 -3.96 -15.97 -4.75
C GLN A 119 -5.36 -16.61 -4.82
N THR A 120 -6.41 -15.80 -4.90
CA THR A 120 -7.80 -16.29 -5.01
C THR A 120 -8.03 -17.02 -6.33
N GLY A 121 -7.55 -16.46 -7.44
CA GLY A 121 -7.64 -17.06 -8.78
C GLY A 121 -6.72 -18.27 -8.99
N ALA A 122 -5.61 -18.37 -8.24
CA ALA A 122 -4.76 -19.56 -8.20
C ALA A 122 -5.42 -20.69 -7.41
N THR A 123 -6.03 -20.38 -6.26
CA THR A 123 -6.76 -21.35 -5.43
C THR A 123 -7.95 -21.95 -6.19
N GLY A 124 -8.71 -21.14 -6.94
CA GLY A 124 -9.79 -21.64 -7.80
C GLY A 124 -9.33 -22.54 -8.96
N ARG A 125 -8.08 -22.37 -9.45
CA ARG A 125 -7.48 -23.23 -10.48
C ARG A 125 -6.87 -24.52 -9.92
N GLN A 126 -6.43 -24.52 -8.67
CA GLN A 126 -5.88 -25.71 -7.99
C GLN A 126 -6.96 -26.64 -7.43
N ALA A 127 -8.21 -26.19 -7.30
CA ALA A 127 -9.33 -26.99 -6.77
C ALA A 127 -9.91 -28.04 -7.74
N HIS A 128 -9.28 -28.30 -8.89
CA HIS A 128 -9.63 -29.44 -9.74
C HIS A 128 -8.53 -30.50 -9.66
N PRO A 129 -8.61 -31.48 -8.74
CA PRO A 129 -7.89 -32.72 -8.92
C PRO A 129 -8.52 -33.38 -10.14
N ARG A 130 -7.96 -33.10 -11.32
CA ARG A 130 -8.18 -33.96 -12.47
C ARG A 130 -7.55 -35.28 -12.07
N ALA A 131 -8.40 -36.16 -11.55
CA ALA A 131 -8.05 -37.52 -11.22
C ALA A 131 -7.40 -38.14 -12.46
N CYS A 132 -6.08 -38.19 -12.48
CA CYS A 132 -5.38 -39.26 -13.15
C CYS A 132 -5.74 -40.52 -12.37
N LEU A 133 -6.78 -41.22 -12.79
CA LEU A 133 -6.85 -42.65 -12.55
C LEU A 133 -6.36 -43.36 -13.82
N PRO A 134 -5.45 -44.33 -13.67
CA PRO A 134 -4.99 -45.18 -14.74
C PRO A 134 -5.99 -46.33 -14.90
N GLU A 135 -6.42 -46.64 -16.10
CA GLU A 135 -6.95 -47.98 -16.40
C GLU A 135 -6.31 -48.48 -17.68
N ASP A 136 -5.25 -49.22 -17.42
CA ASP A 136 -4.51 -50.13 -18.26
C ASP A 136 -5.27 -51.49 -18.23
N PHE A 137 -5.37 -52.19 -19.37
CA PHE A 137 -5.89 -53.57 -19.57
C PHE A 137 -7.41 -53.77 -19.36
N THR A 138 -8.24 -54.32 -20.27
CA THR A 138 -8.09 -55.30 -21.37
C THR A 138 -9.23 -55.10 -22.38
#